data_AF-A0A3P6G9I0-F1
#
_entry.id   AF-A0A3P6G9I0-F1
#
_cell.length_a   1.000
_cell.length_b   1.000
_cell.length_c   1.000
_cell.angle_alpha   90.00
_cell.angle_beta   90.00
_cell.angle_gamma   90.00
#
_symmetry.space_group_name_H-M   'P 1'
#
loop_
_entity.id
_entity.type
_entity.pdbx_description
1 polymer ?
#
loop_
_entity_poly.entity_id
_entity_poly.type
_entity_poly.pdbx_seq_one_letter_code
_entity_poly.pdbx_strand_id
1 'polypeptide(L)' 'MLQYSTCQSFGTDCKELIAMIKEPHAWPSFPTELERIETLQICFPDFNIIYVPRTRNQ' A
#
# COMPACT_ATOMS: atom_id res chain seq x y z
N MET A 1 26.23 3.10 0.61
CA MET A 1 25.10 3.79 1.27
C MET A 1 23.83 3.29 0.61
N LEU A 2 22.93 2.65 1.37
CA LEU A 2 21.59 2.34 0.84
C LEU A 2 20.89 3.68 0.63
N GLN A 3 20.59 4.04 -0.62
CA GLN A 3 19.75 5.19 -0.88
C GLN A 3 18.35 4.84 -0.35
N TYR A 4 17.97 5.45 0.76
CA TYR A 4 16.58 5.45 1.19
C TYR A 4 15.79 6.24 0.14
N SER A 5 14.93 5.54 -0.58
CA SER A 5 14.03 6.20 -1.52
C SER A 5 13.10 7.11 -0.74
N THR A 6 13.02 8.38 -1.14
CA THR A 6 11.96 9.29 -0.69
C THR A 6 10.63 8.99 -1.38
N CYS A 7 10.58 7.99 -2.26
CA CYS A 7 9.37 7.57 -2.96
C CYS A 7 8.39 6.94 -1.95
N GLN A 8 7.41 7.74 -1.57
CA GLN A 8 6.31 7.33 -0.70
C GLN A 8 5.11 6.80 -1.52
N SER A 9 5.19 6.85 -2.85
CA SER A 9 4.16 6.30 -3.75
C SER A 9 4.56 4.94 -4.31
N PHE A 10 3.70 3.94 -4.11
CA PHE A 10 3.88 2.56 -4.55
C PHE A 10 2.79 2.20 -5.58
N GLY A 11 3.19 1.52 -6.65
CA GLY A 11 2.26 0.92 -7.59
C GLY A 11 1.94 -0.52 -7.20
N THR A 12 0.68 -0.93 -7.33
CA THR A 12 0.27 -2.34 -7.26
C THR A 12 -0.66 -2.69 -8.43
N ASP A 13 -0.53 -3.88 -9.00
CA ASP A 13 -1.50 -4.43 -9.95
C ASP A 13 -2.64 -5.21 -9.26
N CYS A 14 -2.61 -5.30 -7.94
CA CYS A 14 -3.63 -5.98 -7.15
C CYS A 14 -4.78 -5.03 -6.79
N LYS A 15 -5.92 -5.18 -7.47
CA LYS A 15 -7.14 -4.41 -7.15
C LYS A 15 -7.69 -4.75 -5.76
N GLU A 16 -7.53 -5.98 -5.30
CA GLU A 16 -7.98 -6.39 -3.98
C GLU A 16 -7.20 -5.69 -2.88
N LEU A 17 -5.88 -5.49 -3.03
CA LEU A 17 -5.08 -4.73 -2.07
C LEU A 17 -5.62 -3.29 -1.91
N ILE A 18 -6.00 -2.64 -3.02
CA ILE A 18 -6.61 -1.31 -2.95
C ILE A 18 -7.94 -1.33 -2.20
N ALA A 19 -8.75 -2.38 -2.38
CA ALA A 19 -10.01 -2.55 -1.65
C ALA A 19 -9.79 -2.86 -0.17
N MET A 20 -8.77 -3.66 0.16
CA MET A 20 -8.40 -3.97 1.54
C MET A 20 -8.00 -2.73 2.32
N ILE A 21 -7.23 -1.83 1.70
CA ILE A 21 -6.79 -0.58 2.35
C ILE A 21 -7.96 0.39 2.57
N LYS A 22 -8.92 0.46 1.64
CA LYS A 22 -10.08 1.36 1.75
C LYS A 22 -11.10 0.85 2.75
N GLU A 23 -11.35 -0.45 2.79
CA GLU A 23 -12.35 -1.08 3.67
C GLU A 23 -11.72 -2.25 4.47
N PRO A 24 -10.76 -1.97 5.37
CA PRO A 24 -10.00 -3.01 6.07
C PRO A 24 -10.88 -3.97 6.90
N HIS A 25 -11.98 -3.46 7.45
CA HIS A 25 -12.95 -4.25 8.20
C HIS A 25 -13.64 -5.35 7.38
N ALA A 26 -13.67 -5.25 6.05
CA ALA A 26 -14.21 -6.28 5.17
C ALA A 26 -13.24 -7.47 4.97
N TRP A 27 -11.99 -7.34 5.42
CA TRP A 27 -10.91 -8.30 5.17
C TRP A 27 -10.26 -8.78 6.48
N PRO A 28 -11.01 -9.47 7.36
CA PRO A 28 -10.56 -9.84 8.70
C PRO A 28 -9.40 -10.85 8.73
N SER A 29 -9.02 -11.42 7.60
CA SER A 29 -7.90 -12.36 7.48
C SER A 29 -6.53 -11.68 7.41
N PHE A 30 -6.47 -10.35 7.21
CA PHE A 30 -5.21 -9.60 7.03
C PHE A 30 -4.99 -8.46 8.05
N PRO A 31 -5.30 -8.64 9.35
CA PRO A 31 -5.28 -7.55 10.31
C PRO A 31 -3.86 -6.97 10.50
N THR A 32 -2.85 -7.83 10.55
CA THR A 32 -1.44 -7.42 10.78
C THR A 32 -0.89 -6.65 9.59
N GLU A 33 -1.18 -7.09 8.36
CA GLU A 33 -0.74 -6.44 7.14
C GLU A 33 -1.38 -5.06 6.98
N LEU A 34 -2.67 -4.96 7.28
CA LEU A 34 -3.41 -3.69 7.19
C LEU A 34 -2.98 -2.69 8.27
N GLU A 35 -2.74 -3.13 9.50
CA GLU A 35 -2.19 -2.28 10.57
C GLU A 35 -0.81 -1.72 10.20
N ARG A 36 0.04 -2.53 9.54
CA ARG A 36 1.35 -2.06 9.05
C ARG A 36 1.20 -1.00 7.97
N ILE A 37 0.26 -1.16 7.04
CA ILE A 37 0.01 -0.15 5.99
C ILE A 37 -0.54 1.14 6.60
N GLU A 38 -1.47 1.05 7.55
CA GLU A 38 -2.00 2.20 8.28
C GLU A 38 -0.90 2.93 9.06
N THR A 39 -0.02 2.19 9.74
CA THR A 39 1.15 2.77 10.43
C THR A 39 2.04 3.53 9.47
N LEU A 40 2.29 2.99 8.27
CA LEU A 40 3.05 3.68 7.23
C LEU A 40 2.34 4.95 6.75
N GLN A 41 1.02 4.91 6.55
CA GLN A 41 0.23 6.09 6.19
C GLN A 41 0.30 7.21 7.25
N ILE A 42 0.33 6.84 8.53
CA ILE A 42 0.45 7.81 9.64
C ILE A 42 1.87 8.39 9.72
N CYS A 43 2.90 7.55 9.56
CA CYS A 43 4.30 7.98 9.70
C CYS A 43 4.82 8.79 8.49
N PHE A 44 4.22 8.60 7.31
CA PHE A 44 4.71 9.17 6.05
C PHE A 44 3.57 9.94 5.35
N PRO A 45 3.54 11.28 5.46
CA PRO A 45 2.43 12.10 4.93
C PRO A 45 2.17 11.97 3.42
N ASP A 46 3.18 11.62 2.61
CA ASP A 46 3.04 11.42 1.17
C ASP A 46 2.90 9.94 0.77
N PHE A 47 2.64 9.05 1.75
CA PHE A 47 2.47 7.63 1.49
C PHE A 47 1.20 7.34 0.70
N ASN A 48 1.37 6.63 -0.43
CA ASN A 48 0.26 6.25 -1.27
C ASN A 48 0.51 4.88 -1.93
N ILE A 49 -0.54 4.10 -2.08
CA ILE A 49 -0.54 2.87 -2.88
C ILE A 49 -1.60 3.04 -3.97
N ILE A 50 -1.15 3.08 -5.23
CA ILE A 50 -2.01 3.28 -6.39
C ILE A 50 -2.11 2.03 -7.24
N TYR A 51 -3.28 1.81 -7.83
CA TYR A 51 -3.42 0.78 -8.84
C TYR A 51 -2.66 1.16 -10.12
N VAL A 52 -1.83 0.24 -10.61
CA VAL A 52 -1.20 0.30 -11.92
C VAL A 52 -1.52 -0.99 -12.70
N PRO A 53 -1.78 -0.94 -14.02
CA PRO A 53 -1.95 -2.16 -14.81
C PRO A 53 -0.73 -3.09 -14.68
N ARG A 54 -0.94 -4.41 -14.68
CA ARG A 54 0.14 -5.42 -14.62
C ARG A 54 1.23 -5.19 -15.66
N THR A 55 0.88 -4.73 -16.87
CA THR A 55 1.83 -4.39 -17.93
C THR A 55 2.77 -3.22 -17.58
N ARG A 56 2.41 -2.42 -16.57
CA ARG A 56 3.19 -1.29 -16.03
C ARG A 56 3.82 -1.60 -14.67
N ASN A 57 3.66 -2.82 -14.15
CA ASN A 57 4.22 -3.29 -12.88
C ASN A 57 5.20 -4.44 -13.18
N GLN A 58 6.38 -4.09 -13.72
CA GLN A 58 7.40 -5.06 -14.18
C GLN A 58 8.22 -5.65 -13.04
#